data_AF-A0A969QFX3-F1
#
_entry.id   AF-A0A969QFX3-F1
#
_cell.length_a   1.000
_cell.length_b   1.000
_cell.length_c   1.000
_cell.angle_alpha   90.00
_cell.angle_beta   90.00
_cell.angle_gamma   90.00
#
_symmetry.space_group_name_H-M   'P 1'
#
loop_
_entity.id
_entity.type
_entity.pdbx_description
1 polymer ?
#
loop_
_entity_poly.entity_id
_entity_poly.type
_entity_poly.pdbx_seq_one_letter_code
_entity_poly.pdbx_strand_id
1 'polypeptide(L)'
;MPRLRQAALAHPVEPLQIPYPRGFAGERRDPEKSEEIFIGTEMTELTPDEISVVETFLKKLPYPQSLVFGTDINVLHEDDPLLVMTQEQLDALERREKLAPSRQSPQGGERTILERAIIIRVDGEYDGGGLPAISAGDPV
;
A
#
# COMPACT_ATOMS: atom_id res chain seq x y z
N MET A 1 -3.69 16.29 -12.37
CA MET A 1 -4.45 15.50 -11.38
C MET A 1 -3.43 14.99 -10.37
N PRO A 2 -3.52 15.38 -9.09
CA PRO A 2 -2.65 14.84 -8.05
C PRO A 2 -2.68 13.32 -8.05
N ARG A 3 -1.53 12.68 -7.80
CA ARG A 3 -1.48 11.25 -7.51
C ARG A 3 -1.94 11.05 -6.07
N LEU A 4 -3.24 10.79 -5.89
CA LEU A 4 -3.82 10.43 -4.60
C LEU A 4 -3.43 9.00 -4.24
N ARG A 5 -3.20 8.74 -2.96
CA ARG A 5 -3.02 7.40 -2.42
C ARG A 5 -4.04 7.17 -1.31
N GLN A 6 -4.65 5.99 -1.29
CA GLN A 6 -5.49 5.59 -0.18
C GLN A 6 -4.62 5.22 1.01
N ALA A 7 -4.99 5.64 2.21
CA ALA A 7 -4.31 5.28 3.44
C ALA A 7 -5.28 5.18 4.62
N ALA A 8 -4.92 4.37 5.61
CA ALA A 8 -5.61 4.20 6.88
C ALA A 8 -4.59 4.03 8.02
N LEU A 9 -5.04 4.13 9.28
CA LEU A 9 -4.19 3.85 10.45
C LEU A 9 -4.01 2.33 10.63
N ALA A 10 -2.78 1.90 10.90
CA ALA A 10 -2.45 0.49 11.12
C ALA A 10 -3.06 -0.08 12.41
N HIS A 11 -3.09 0.72 13.47
CA HIS A 11 -3.58 0.32 14.79
C HIS A 11 -4.67 1.28 15.26
N PRO A 12 -5.92 1.06 14.84
CA PRO A 12 -6.98 2.00 15.14
C PRO A 12 -7.48 1.86 16.58
N VAL A 13 -6.98 2.74 17.45
CA VAL A 13 -7.62 2.95 18.76
C VAL A 13 -8.72 4.02 18.60
N GLU A 14 -8.42 5.12 17.91
CA GLU A 14 -9.35 6.22 17.60
C GLU A 14 -8.98 6.91 16.27
N PRO A 15 -9.95 7.48 15.52
CA PRO A 15 -9.67 8.35 14.37
C PRO A 15 -8.85 9.56 14.79
N LEU A 16 -7.92 9.99 13.93
CA LEU A 16 -7.06 11.14 14.16
C LEU A 16 -7.50 12.33 13.29
N GLN A 17 -7.56 13.49 13.92
CA GLN A 17 -7.75 14.79 13.29
C GLN A 17 -6.43 15.56 13.41
N ILE A 18 -5.76 15.75 12.27
CA ILE A 18 -4.39 16.24 12.21
C ILE A 18 -4.41 17.62 11.55
N PRO A 19 -4.09 18.70 12.29
CA PRO A 19 -4.08 20.04 11.70
C PRO A 19 -2.91 20.21 10.74
N TYR A 20 -3.14 20.96 9.66
CA TYR A 20 -2.04 21.35 8.79
C TYR A 20 -1.01 22.19 9.56
N PRO A 21 0.30 22.05 9.25
CA PRO A 21 1.32 22.95 9.75
C PRO A 21 1.01 24.41 9.39
N ARG A 22 1.40 25.36 10.25
CA ARG A 22 1.28 26.79 9.92
C ARG A 22 2.07 27.11 8.65
N GLY A 23 1.43 27.76 7.69
CA GLY A 23 2.05 28.10 6.41
C GLY A 23 2.22 26.91 5.46
N PHE A 24 1.51 25.82 5.67
CA PHE A 24 1.51 24.67 4.77
C PHE A 24 1.12 25.09 3.34
N ALA A 25 2.11 25.03 2.45
CA ALA A 25 2.01 25.36 1.02
C ALA A 25 1.93 24.11 0.12
N GLY A 26 1.82 22.92 0.73
CA GLY A 26 1.67 21.65 0.01
C GLY A 26 0.27 21.46 -0.56
N GLU A 27 0.15 20.46 -1.42
CA GLU A 27 -1.09 20.09 -2.08
C GLU A 27 -2.08 19.45 -1.09
N ARG A 28 -3.33 19.92 -1.13
CA ARG A 28 -4.43 19.40 -0.32
C ARG A 28 -5.41 18.67 -1.22
N ARG A 29 -6.02 17.60 -0.74
CA ARG A 29 -7.10 16.90 -1.45
C ARG A 29 -8.29 17.84 -1.66
N ASP A 30 -8.67 18.56 -0.62
CA ASP A 30 -9.80 19.49 -0.61
C ASP A 30 -9.37 20.89 -0.11
N PRO A 31 -8.69 21.70 -0.95
CA PRO A 31 -8.09 22.97 -0.52
C PRO A 31 -9.11 24.01 -0.05
N GLU A 32 -10.36 23.93 -0.52
CA GLU A 32 -11.42 24.87 -0.17
C GLU A 32 -12.25 24.45 1.06
N LYS A 33 -12.13 23.21 1.51
CA LYS A 33 -13.07 22.61 2.48
C LYS A 33 -12.44 22.11 3.77
N SER A 34 -11.11 22.00 3.86
CA SER A 34 -10.48 21.43 5.06
C SER A 34 -9.22 22.17 5.51
N GLU A 35 -9.18 22.47 6.81
CA GLU A 35 -8.00 22.94 7.54
C GLU A 35 -7.25 21.80 8.25
N GLU A 36 -7.80 20.59 8.19
CA GLU A 36 -7.31 19.43 8.93
C GLU A 36 -7.41 18.16 8.07
N ILE A 37 -6.60 17.16 8.40
CA ILE A 37 -6.61 15.84 7.78
C ILE A 37 -7.30 14.88 8.75
N PHE A 38 -8.36 14.23 8.29
CA PHE A 38 -9.03 13.18 9.04
C PHE A 38 -8.57 11.83 8.54
N ILE A 39 -8.05 10.99 9.44
CA ILE A 39 -7.63 9.62 9.10
C ILE A 39 -8.03 8.65 10.20
N GLY A 40 -8.70 7.56 9.81
CA GLY A 40 -9.19 6.54 10.72
C GLY A 40 -8.82 5.13 10.26
N THR A 41 -9.70 4.18 10.57
CA THR A 41 -9.64 2.79 10.07
C THR A 41 -9.95 2.65 8.60
N GLU A 42 -10.80 3.56 8.10
CA GLU A 42 -11.29 3.50 6.74
C GLU A 42 -10.28 4.15 5.79
N MET A 43 -10.15 3.53 4.62
CA MET A 43 -9.27 4.01 3.57
C MET A 43 -9.69 5.41 3.14
N THR A 44 -8.76 6.34 3.28
CA THR A 44 -8.95 7.74 2.95
C THR A 44 -7.93 8.14 1.91
N GLU A 45 -8.38 8.82 0.85
CA GLU A 45 -7.46 9.39 -0.14
C GLU A 45 -6.68 10.55 0.47
N LEU A 46 -5.37 10.53 0.29
CA LEU A 46 -4.41 11.55 0.71
C LEU A 46 -3.49 11.93 -0.45
N THR A 47 -3.07 13.18 -0.48
CA THR A 47 -1.96 13.65 -1.33
C THR A 47 -0.60 13.22 -0.75
N PRO A 48 0.49 13.21 -1.52
CA PRO A 48 1.84 12.94 -1.00
C PRO A 48 2.26 13.91 0.12
N ASP A 49 1.82 15.17 0.05
CA ASP A 49 2.12 16.18 1.06
C ASP A 49 1.31 15.94 2.34
N GLU A 50 0.03 15.57 2.22
CA GLU A 50 -0.82 15.17 3.35
C GLU A 50 -0.25 13.93 4.05
N ILE A 51 0.22 12.93 3.30
CA ILE A 51 0.88 11.74 3.87
C ILE A 51 2.09 12.15 4.71
N SER A 52 2.92 13.05 4.20
CA SER A 52 4.11 13.54 4.92
C SER A 52 3.73 14.26 6.22
N VAL A 53 2.64 15.03 6.22
CA VAL A 53 2.09 15.67 7.43
C VAL A 53 1.62 14.61 8.43
N VAL A 54 0.87 13.61 7.98
CA VAL A 54 0.34 12.55 8.84
C VAL A 54 1.49 11.74 9.45
N GLU A 55 2.44 11.24 8.66
CA GLU A 55 3.60 10.49 9.17
C GLU A 55 4.42 11.28 10.20
N THR A 56 4.58 12.59 9.98
CA THR A 56 5.27 13.48 10.92
C THR A 56 4.49 13.61 12.23
N PHE A 57 3.16 13.63 12.17
CA PHE A 57 2.30 13.67 13.34
C PHE A 57 2.33 12.33 14.10
N LEU A 58 2.24 11.20 13.39
CA LEU A 58 2.25 9.86 14.00
C LEU A 58 3.51 9.62 14.84
N LYS A 59 4.68 10.12 14.39
CA LYS A 59 5.95 10.04 15.14
C LYS A 59 5.95 10.79 16.48
N LYS A 60 5.00 11.70 16.71
CA LYS A 60 4.87 12.47 17.95
C LYS A 60 3.90 11.82 18.95
N LEU A 61 3.15 10.81 18.51
CA LEU A 61 2.20 10.12 19.39
C LEU A 61 2.96 9.33 20.47
N PRO A 62 2.39 9.20 21.68
CA PRO A 62 3.02 8.45 22.77
C PRO A 62 2.95 6.93 22.57
N TYR A 63 2.34 6.45 21.48
CA TYR A 63 2.20 5.04 21.13
C TYR A 63 2.63 4.79 19.67
N PRO A 64 3.08 3.56 19.32
CA PRO A 64 3.42 3.22 17.95
C PRO A 64 2.20 3.30 17.04
N GLN A 65 2.31 4.06 15.95
CA GLN A 65 1.28 4.18 14.92
C GLN A 65 1.92 4.38 13.55
N SER A 66 1.32 3.81 12.52
CA SER A 66 1.77 3.98 11.13
C SER A 66 0.58 4.04 10.19
N LEU A 67 0.85 4.45 8.94
CA LEU A 67 -0.11 4.35 7.85
C LEU A 67 0.00 2.99 7.18
N VAL A 68 -1.15 2.46 6.77
CA VAL A 68 -1.29 1.37 5.82
C VAL A 68 -1.86 1.99 4.55
N PHE A 69 -1.30 1.68 3.39
CA PHE A 69 -1.79 2.26 2.13
C PHE A 69 -2.79 1.30 1.47
N GLY A 70 -3.81 1.81 0.79
CA GLY A 70 -4.90 1.02 0.19
C GLY A 70 -4.48 0.09 -0.95
N THR A 71 -3.23 0.20 -1.40
CA THR A 71 -2.54 -0.85 -2.16
C THR A 71 -2.36 -2.16 -1.38
N ASP A 72 -2.57 -2.15 -0.06
CA ASP A 72 -2.36 -3.31 0.81
C ASP A 72 -3.68 -4.05 1.16
N ILE A 73 -4.87 -3.55 0.79
CA ILE A 73 -6.15 -4.17 1.23
C ILE A 73 -7.16 -4.45 0.08
N ASN A 74 -7.10 -3.78 -1.08
CA ASN A 74 -8.02 -4.05 -2.20
C ASN A 74 -7.36 -4.63 -3.47
N VAL A 75 -6.09 -5.02 -3.36
CA VAL A 75 -5.30 -5.47 -4.51
C VAL A 75 -5.48 -6.97 -4.79
N LEU A 76 -5.91 -7.72 -3.78
CA LEU A 76 -6.17 -9.16 -3.89
C LEU A 76 -7.62 -9.42 -3.52
N HIS A 77 -8.39 -9.98 -4.47
CA HIS A 77 -9.65 -10.65 -4.14
C HIS A 77 -9.36 -11.98 -3.40
N GLU A 78 -10.33 -12.53 -2.68
CA GLU A 78 -10.19 -13.87 -2.05
C GLU A 78 -9.79 -14.94 -3.07
N ASP A 79 -10.19 -14.76 -4.33
CA ASP A 79 -9.87 -15.63 -5.46
C ASP A 79 -8.64 -15.16 -6.26
N ASP A 80 -7.77 -14.31 -5.69
CA ASP A 80 -6.62 -13.82 -6.45
C ASP A 80 -5.67 -14.98 -6.83
N PRO A 81 -5.36 -15.17 -8.12
CA PRO A 81 -4.53 -16.27 -8.59
C PRO A 81 -3.12 -16.28 -7.99
N LEU A 82 -2.60 -15.18 -7.46
CA LEU A 82 -1.31 -15.14 -6.78
C LEU A 82 -1.36 -15.83 -5.40
N LEU A 83 -2.52 -15.86 -4.74
CA LEU A 83 -2.67 -16.46 -3.41
C LEU A 83 -2.56 -17.99 -3.42
N VAL A 84 -2.80 -18.62 -4.58
CA VAL A 84 -2.67 -20.07 -4.76
C VAL A 84 -1.31 -20.48 -5.33
N MET A 85 -0.41 -19.53 -5.58
CA MET A 85 0.94 -19.82 -6.07
C MET A 85 1.90 -20.23 -4.96
N THR A 86 2.91 -21.00 -5.34
CA THR A 86 4.09 -21.31 -4.52
C THR A 86 5.10 -20.16 -4.55
N GLN A 87 6.03 -20.15 -3.58
CA GLN A 87 7.11 -19.17 -3.51
C GLN A 87 7.95 -19.15 -4.80
N GLU A 88 8.21 -20.33 -5.38
CA GLU A 88 8.99 -20.51 -6.61
C GLU A 88 8.24 -19.98 -7.85
N GLN A 89 6.91 -20.13 -7.89
CA GLN A 89 6.09 -19.59 -8.96
C GLN A 89 6.03 -18.05 -8.92
N LEU A 90 5.97 -17.46 -7.73
CA LEU A 90 6.08 -16.01 -7.57
C LEU A 90 7.47 -15.51 -7.96
N ASP A 91 8.56 -16.23 -7.62
CA ASP A 91 9.93 -15.90 -8.05
C ASP A 91 10.08 -15.95 -9.59
N ALA A 92 9.38 -16.88 -10.26
CA ALA A 92 9.37 -16.97 -11.72
C ALA A 92 8.59 -15.82 -12.35
N LEU A 93 7.44 -15.46 -11.77
CA LEU A 93 6.62 -14.33 -12.21
C LEU A 93 7.40 -13.00 -12.11
N GLU A 94 8.02 -12.73 -10.95
CA GLU A 94 8.84 -11.53 -10.75
C GLU A 94 9.95 -11.41 -11.80
N ARG A 95 10.65 -12.51 -12.09
CA ARG A 95 11.69 -12.52 -13.13
C ARG A 95 11.13 -12.27 -14.53
N ARG A 96 9.98 -12.87 -14.86
CA ARG A 96 9.33 -12.73 -16.16
C ARG A 96 8.89 -11.29 -16.41
N GLU A 97 8.27 -10.68 -15.40
CA GLU A 97 7.74 -9.32 -15.44
C GLU A 97 8.82 -8.26 -15.10
N LYS A 98 10.07 -8.68 -14.84
CA LYS A 98 11.21 -7.83 -14.46
C LYS A 98 10.96 -6.99 -13.19
N LEU A 99 10.21 -7.55 -12.25
CA LEU A 99 9.95 -6.96 -10.94
C LEU A 99 11.14 -7.19 -9.99
N ALA A 100 11.20 -6.38 -8.94
CA ALA A 100 12.18 -6.58 -7.88
C ALA A 100 11.89 -7.88 -7.11
N PRO A 101 12.92 -8.66 -6.71
CA PRO A 101 12.71 -9.86 -5.91
C PRO A 101 12.02 -9.54 -4.58
N SER A 102 10.85 -10.13 -4.32
CA SER A 102 10.07 -9.83 -3.10
C SER A 102 10.18 -10.89 -2.00
N ARG A 103 10.86 -12.03 -2.26
CA ARG A 103 10.93 -13.17 -1.33
C ARG A 103 11.43 -12.83 0.07
N GLN A 104 12.39 -11.91 0.20
CA GLN A 104 12.98 -11.55 1.50
C GLN A 104 12.54 -10.16 1.96
N SER A 105 12.20 -10.03 3.24
CA SER A 105 11.95 -8.75 3.89
C SER A 105 13.26 -7.95 4.03
N PRO A 106 13.23 -6.60 3.95
CA PRO A 106 14.40 -5.76 4.22
C PRO A 106 14.93 -5.90 5.64
N GLN A 107 14.08 -6.33 6.58
CA GLN A 107 14.46 -6.59 7.98
C GLN A 107 14.99 -8.02 8.20
N GLY A 108 15.07 -8.81 7.14
CA GLY A 108 15.38 -10.24 7.20
C GLY A 108 14.13 -11.11 7.39
N GLY A 109 14.24 -12.38 6.99
CA GLY A 109 13.12 -13.33 6.98
C GLY A 109 12.43 -13.44 5.62
N GLU A 110 11.81 -14.60 5.36
CA GLU A 110 11.00 -14.82 4.16
C GLU A 110 9.63 -14.17 4.32
N ARG A 111 9.17 -13.50 3.26
CA ARG A 111 7.80 -12.96 3.16
C ARG A 111 6.80 -14.07 2.85
N THR A 112 5.60 -13.93 3.39
CA THR A 112 4.46 -14.82 3.11
C THR A 112 3.95 -14.66 1.68
N ILE A 113 3.21 -15.65 1.18
CA ILE A 113 2.57 -15.59 -0.15
C ILE A 113 1.68 -14.35 -0.26
N LEU A 114 0.91 -14.04 0.77
CA LEU A 114 0.03 -12.86 0.82
C LEU A 114 0.82 -11.56 0.64
N GLU A 115 1.88 -11.35 1.45
CA GLU A 115 2.71 -10.14 1.36
C GLU A 115 3.37 -10.00 -0.01
N ARG A 116 3.84 -11.12 -0.58
CA ARG A 116 4.45 -11.11 -1.91
C ARG A 116 3.43 -10.83 -3.02
N ALA A 117 2.24 -11.42 -2.95
CA ALA A 117 1.17 -11.17 -3.90
C ALA A 117 0.76 -9.70 -3.94
N ILE A 118 0.72 -9.04 -2.78
CA ILE A 118 0.49 -7.59 -2.68
C ILE A 118 1.62 -6.84 -3.39
N ILE A 119 2.88 -7.10 -3.05
CA ILE A 119 4.03 -6.42 -3.66
C ILE A 119 4.03 -6.59 -5.19
N ILE A 120 3.83 -7.81 -5.69
CA ILE A 120 3.82 -8.10 -7.13
C ILE A 120 2.71 -7.35 -7.85
N ARG A 121 1.52 -7.26 -7.27
CA ARG A 121 0.41 -6.53 -7.88
C ARG A 121 0.65 -5.03 -7.91
N VAL A 122 1.21 -4.49 -6.82
CA VAL A 122 1.50 -3.06 -6.68
C VAL A 122 2.65 -2.65 -7.61
N ASP A 123 3.75 -3.39 -7.60
CA ASP A 123 4.92 -3.12 -8.44
C ASP A 123 4.66 -3.42 -9.92
N GLY A 124 3.78 -4.38 -10.20
CA GLY A 124 3.36 -4.76 -11.55
C GLY A 124 2.19 -3.94 -12.11
N GLU A 125 1.66 -2.98 -11.34
CA GLU A 125 0.50 -2.15 -11.71
C GLU A 125 -0.72 -2.96 -12.18
N TYR A 126 -0.95 -4.13 -11.57
CA TYR A 126 -2.04 -5.03 -11.97
C TYR A 126 -3.31 -4.75 -11.16
N ASP A 127 -4.23 -3.94 -11.70
CA ASP A 127 -5.54 -3.72 -11.09
C ASP A 127 -6.51 -4.89 -11.35
N GLY A 128 -7.21 -5.36 -10.30
CA GLY A 128 -8.50 -6.05 -10.44
C GLY A 128 -8.53 -7.36 -11.24
N GLY A 129 -7.49 -8.19 -11.17
CA GLY A 129 -7.54 -9.58 -11.67
C GLY A 129 -6.85 -9.84 -13.01
N GLY A 130 -6.27 -8.84 -13.67
CA GLY A 130 -5.50 -9.06 -14.90
C GLY A 130 -4.07 -9.54 -14.65
N LEU A 131 -3.86 -10.83 -14.32
CA LEU A 131 -2.54 -11.43 -14.54
C LEU A 131 -2.36 -11.73 -16.04
N PRO A 132 -1.18 -11.50 -16.64
CA PRO A 132 -0.90 -12.06 -17.95
C PRO A 132 -1.01 -13.57 -17.88
N ALA A 133 -1.84 -14.14 -18.78
CA ALA A 133 -2.22 -15.54 -18.81
C ALA A 133 -1.00 -16.42 -18.52
N ILE A 134 -1.07 -17.12 -17.38
CA ILE A 134 -0.06 -18.09 -17.02
C ILE A 134 -0.31 -19.25 -17.98
N SER A 135 0.46 -19.31 -19.07
CA SER A 135 0.44 -20.47 -19.94
C SER A 135 0.85 -21.66 -19.08
N ALA A 136 -0.11 -22.53 -18.76
CA ALA A 136 0.13 -23.81 -18.13
C ALA A 136 0.94 -24.67 -19.10
N GLY A 137 2.25 -24.45 -19.18
CA GLY A 137 3.03 -25.04 -20.27
C GLY A 137 4.53 -24.82 -20.27
N ASP A 138 5.12 -23.98 -19.42
CA ASP A 138 6.58 -23.91 -19.34
C ASP A 138 7.09 -24.88 -18.27
N PRO A 139 7.68 -26.04 -18.65
CA PRO A 139 8.25 -26.96 -17.69
C PRO A 139 9.49 -26.35 -17.03
N VAL A 140 9.64 -26.62 -15.74
CA VAL A 140 10.93 -26.54 -15.01
C VAL A 140 11.81 -27.71 -15.45
#